data_AF-A0A452EMA9-F1
#
_entry.id   AF-A0A452EMA9-F1
#
_cell.length_a   1.000
_cell.length_b   1.000
_cell.length_c   1.000
_cell.angle_alpha   90.00
_cell.angle_beta   90.00
_cell.angle_gamma   90.00
#
_symmetry.space_group_name_H-M   'P 1'
#
loop_
_entity.id
_entity.type
_entity.pdbx_description
1 polymer ?
#
loop_
_entity_poly.entity_id
_entity_poly.type
_entity_poly.pdbx_seq_one_letter_code
_entity_poly.pdbx_strand_id
1 'polypeptide(L)'
;MKVRCSYFWFYAKIKPTLFHNLYMNPDEAFLGDDCPVTYVSPDAHYEFFYYSNKCGIVTKTFQETLLLQTKIKYLSSNSGDMAEMPVSCVVTKQACMSPLSNETESGDDETSSEDMEVAYVLQSQNNLNAIFSLCAK
;
A
#
# COMPACT_ATOMS: atom_id res chain seq x y z
N MET A 1 12.29 3.18 -4.57
CA MET A 1 11.42 2.86 -3.42
C MET A 1 9.97 2.89 -3.87
N LYS A 2 9.15 1.97 -3.39
CA LYS A 2 7.71 1.93 -3.69
C LYS A 2 6.93 1.93 -2.39
N VAL A 3 5.94 2.80 -2.28
CA VAL A 3 5.10 2.93 -1.08
C VAL A 3 3.64 2.84 -1.51
N ARG A 4 2.86 2.07 -0.76
CA ARG A 4 1.41 1.96 -0.90
C ARG A 4 0.79 2.00 0.48
N CYS A 5 -0.43 2.48 0.58
CA CYS A 5 -1.15 2.52 1.84
C CYS A 5 -2.65 2.46 1.60
N SER A 6 -3.36 2.09 2.65
CA SER A 6 -4.81 2.25 2.79
C SER A 6 -5.11 2.90 4.13
N TYR A 7 -6.39 2.95 4.50
CA TYR A 7 -6.83 3.32 5.85
C TYR A 7 -6.22 2.44 6.94
N PHE A 8 -5.97 1.16 6.65
CA PHE A 8 -5.64 0.16 7.65
C PHE A 8 -4.21 -0.35 7.59
N TRP A 9 -3.52 -0.18 6.46
CA TRP A 9 -2.19 -0.75 6.26
C TRP A 9 -1.25 0.21 5.53
N PHE A 10 0.03 0.00 5.78
CA PHE A 10 1.16 0.69 5.17
C PHE A 10 2.10 -0.35 4.59
N TYR A 11 2.50 -0.13 3.34
CA TYR A 11 3.43 -0.98 2.62
C TYR A 11 4.58 -0.15 2.08
N ALA A 12 5.81 -0.59 2.31
CA ALA A 12 7.00 -0.05 1.70
C ALA A 12 7.90 -1.16 1.16
N LYS A 13 8.35 -0.99 -0.09
CA LYS A 13 9.38 -1.81 -0.73
C LYS A 13 10.61 -0.96 -1.00
N ILE A 14 11.74 -1.32 -0.40
CA ILE A 14 12.99 -0.58 -0.47
C ILE A 14 14.12 -1.46 -1.00
N LYS A 15 15.18 -0.82 -1.52
CA LYS A 15 16.43 -1.50 -1.83
C LYS A 15 17.32 -1.52 -0.58
N PRO A 16 18.23 -2.51 -0.44
CA PRO A 16 19.26 -2.52 0.61
C PRO A 16 20.13 -1.24 0.60
N THR A 17 20.27 -0.62 -0.58
CA THR A 17 21.02 0.62 -0.81
C THR A 17 20.14 1.88 -0.77
N LEU A 18 19.12 1.90 0.09
CA LEU A 18 18.23 3.06 0.24
C LEU A 18 19.00 4.33 0.65
N PHE A 19 20.00 4.16 1.52
CA PHE A 19 20.88 5.24 1.96
C PHE A 19 22.15 5.28 1.10
N HIS A 20 22.65 6.48 0.83
CA HIS A 20 23.82 6.66 -0.02
C HIS A 20 25.07 6.05 0.63
N ASN A 21 25.84 5.26 -0.14
CA ASN A 21 27.04 4.54 0.29
C ASN A 21 26.85 3.57 1.46
N LEU A 22 25.61 3.13 1.72
CA LEU A 22 25.30 2.16 2.76
C LEU A 22 24.55 0.98 2.15
N TYR A 23 24.96 -0.22 2.54
CA TYR A 23 24.23 -1.45 2.25
C TYR A 23 23.69 -1.96 3.58
N MET A 24 22.37 -2.02 3.71
CA MET A 24 21.71 -2.52 4.91
C MET A 24 21.45 -4.01 4.77
N ASN A 25 21.76 -4.80 5.78
CA ASN A 25 21.22 -6.15 5.88
C ASN A 25 19.73 -6.11 6.30
N PRO A 26 18.95 -7.18 6.09
CA PRO A 26 17.53 -7.18 6.45
C PRO A 26 17.27 -6.96 7.95
N ASP A 27 18.19 -7.39 8.81
CA ASP A 27 18.18 -7.21 10.26
C ASP A 27 18.64 -5.82 10.73
N GLU A 28 19.19 -5.01 9.82
CA GLU A 28 19.61 -3.63 10.07
C GLU A 28 18.58 -2.61 9.56
N ALA A 29 17.49 -3.07 8.92
CA ALA A 29 16.48 -2.23 8.29
C ALA A 29 15.14 -2.32 9.05
N PHE A 30 14.62 -1.17 9.47
CA PHE A 30 13.41 -1.09 10.28
C PHE A 30 12.42 -0.04 9.77
N LEU A 31 11.15 -0.19 10.13
CA LEU A 31 10.09 0.79 9.93
C LEU A 31 9.69 1.43 11.26
N GLY A 32 9.70 2.76 11.31
CA GLY A 32 9.20 3.58 12.41
C GLY A 32 9.80 3.18 13.76
N ASP A 33 8.99 2.60 14.64
CA ASP A 33 9.38 2.16 15.99
C ASP A 33 10.07 0.78 15.98
N ASP A 34 11.11 0.64 15.15
CA ASP A 34 11.96 -0.56 15.07
C ASP A 34 11.24 -1.85 14.64
N CYS A 35 10.20 -1.72 13.81
CA CYS A 35 9.56 -2.87 13.21
C CYS A 35 10.42 -3.49 12.09
N PRO A 36 10.69 -4.81 12.12
CA PRO A 36 11.64 -5.45 11.19
C PRO A 36 11.12 -5.56 9.76
N VAL A 37 11.98 -6.01 8.84
CA VAL A 37 11.56 -6.43 7.50
C VAL A 37 10.55 -7.58 7.60
N THR A 38 9.40 -7.45 6.95
CA THR A 38 8.36 -8.49 6.94
C THR A 38 8.64 -9.58 5.93
N TYR A 39 9.24 -9.22 4.80
CA TYR A 39 9.58 -10.15 3.73
C TYR A 39 10.77 -9.64 2.92
N VAL A 40 11.69 -10.54 2.57
CA VAL A 40 12.77 -10.26 1.61
C VAL A 40 12.33 -10.84 0.27
N SER A 41 12.10 -9.97 -0.70
CA SER A 41 11.58 -10.38 -2.00
C SER A 41 12.66 -11.03 -2.88
N PRO A 42 12.29 -11.82 -3.90
CA PRO A 42 13.25 -12.53 -4.75
C PRO A 42 14.21 -11.61 -5.52
N ASP A 43 13.80 -10.36 -5.77
CA ASP A 43 14.64 -9.30 -6.35
C ASP A 43 15.53 -8.60 -5.32
N ALA A 44 15.77 -9.23 -4.16
CA ALA A 44 16.60 -8.73 -3.06
C ALA A 44 16.17 -7.34 -2.52
N HIS A 45 14.86 -7.06 -2.54
CA HIS A 45 14.31 -5.87 -1.89
C HIS A 45 13.67 -6.25 -0.55
N TYR A 46 13.54 -5.25 0.32
CA TYR A 46 12.94 -5.44 1.63
C TYR A 46 11.53 -4.86 1.62
N GLU A 47 10.60 -5.67 2.09
CA GLU A 47 9.19 -5.34 2.17
C GLU A 47 8.79 -5.18 3.64
N PHE A 48 8.13 -4.06 3.91
CA PHE A 48 7.50 -3.76 5.19
C PHE A 48 6.00 -3.69 4.94
N PHE A 49 5.24 -4.56 5.59
CA PHE A 49 3.78 -4.55 5.55
C PHE A 49 3.23 -4.53 6.98
N TYR A 50 2.67 -3.40 7.39
CA TYR A 50 2.19 -3.20 8.75
C TYR A 50 0.84 -2.50 8.80
N TYR A 51 0.08 -2.73 9.87
CA TYR A 51 -1.13 -1.96 10.12
C TYR A 51 -0.81 -0.49 10.46
N SER A 52 -1.69 0.42 10.04
CA SER A 52 -1.52 1.88 10.19
C SER A 52 -1.46 2.37 11.64
N ASN A 53 -1.86 1.54 12.60
CA ASN A 53 -1.80 1.79 14.05
C ASN A 53 -0.63 1.07 14.75
N LYS A 54 0.34 0.57 14.00
CA LYS A 54 1.54 -0.11 14.51
C LYS A 54 2.80 0.62 14.02
N CYS A 55 3.96 0.24 14.59
CA CYS A 55 5.27 0.65 14.09
C CYS A 55 5.47 2.16 13.97
N GLY A 56 4.92 2.95 14.90
CA GLY A 56 5.04 4.41 14.87
C GLY A 56 4.45 5.08 13.63
N ILE A 57 3.53 4.42 12.91
CA ILE A 57 2.86 5.01 11.75
C ILE A 57 1.86 6.06 12.25
N VAL A 58 2.08 7.31 11.87
CA VAL A 58 1.22 8.44 12.20
C VAL A 58 0.18 8.61 11.10
N THR A 59 -1.09 8.47 11.45
CA THR A 59 -2.20 8.73 10.53
C THR A 59 -2.77 10.12 10.79
N LYS A 60 -2.78 10.97 9.77
CA LYS A 60 -3.38 12.31 9.79
C LYS A 60 -4.59 12.32 8.86
N THR A 61 -5.74 12.70 9.40
CA THR A 61 -6.98 12.81 8.65
C THR A 61 -7.22 14.26 8.25
N PHE A 62 -7.57 14.45 6.98
CA PHE A 62 -8.14 15.67 6.43
C PHE A 62 -9.53 15.32 5.88
N GLN A 63 -10.26 16.31 5.36
CA GLN A 63 -11.66 16.12 4.92
C GLN A 63 -11.84 14.88 4.02
N GLU A 64 -11.12 14.85 2.91
CA GLU A 64 -11.22 13.78 1.90
C GLU A 64 -9.89 13.06 1.69
N THR A 65 -8.88 13.33 2.50
CA THR A 65 -7.57 12.70 2.37
C THR A 65 -7.07 12.22 3.71
N LEU A 66 -6.26 11.18 3.65
CA LEU A 66 -5.65 10.55 4.80
C LEU A 66 -4.17 10.37 4.48
N LEU A 67 -3.32 10.88 5.35
CA LEU A 67 -1.87 10.88 5.21
C LEU A 67 -1.27 9.96 6.27
N LEU A 68 -0.65 8.87 5.83
CA LEU A 68 0.21 8.05 6.69
C LEU A 68 1.64 8.57 6.59
N GLN A 69 2.28 8.78 7.73
CA GLN A 69 3.69 9.15 7.83
C GLN A 69 4.42 8.19 8.75
N THR A 70 5.62 7.79 8.36
CA THR A 70 6.54 6.99 9.17
C THR A 70 7.96 7.24 8.64
N LYS A 71 8.92 6.37 8.99
CA LYS A 71 10.30 6.43 8.52
C LYS A 71 10.87 5.05 8.31
N ILE A 72 11.83 4.92 7.40
CA ILE A 72 12.74 3.77 7.36
C ILE A 72 13.95 4.13 8.19
N LYS A 73 14.37 3.24 9.09
CA LYS A 73 15.56 3.37 9.90
C LYS A 73 16.59 2.33 9.48
N TYR A 74 17.83 2.76 9.38
CA TYR A 74 19.01 1.91 9.39
C TYR A 74 19.61 1.97 10.79
N LEU A 75 19.92 0.81 11.37
CA LEU A 75 20.70 0.69 12.60
C LEU A 75 21.83 -0.29 12.33
N SER A 76 23.07 0.19 12.38
CA SER A 76 24.24 -0.69 12.21
C SER A 76 24.34 -1.68 13.36
N SER A 77 24.55 -2.95 13.04
CA SER A 77 24.81 -3.98 14.04
C SER A 77 26.17 -3.83 14.73
N ASN A 78 27.12 -3.10 14.13
CA ASN A 78 28.53 -3.12 14.54
C ASN A 78 29.10 -1.76 14.97
N SER A 79 28.65 -0.65 14.38
CA SER A 79 29.23 0.68 14.63
C SER A 79 28.34 1.62 15.45
N GLY A 80 27.07 1.25 15.65
CA GLY A 80 26.07 2.15 16.25
C GLY A 80 25.64 3.29 15.32
N ASP A 81 26.08 3.29 14.05
CA ASP A 81 25.62 4.25 13.05
C ASP A 81 24.12 4.09 12.81
N MET A 82 23.44 5.23 12.62
CA MET A 82 22.02 5.28 12.35
C MET A 82 21.73 6.23 11.20
N ALA A 83 20.78 5.86 10.34
CA ALA A 83 20.23 6.74 9.33
C ALA A 83 18.70 6.61 9.28
N GLU A 84 18.01 7.69 8.95
CA GLU A 84 16.55 7.69 8.85
C GLU A 84 16.10 8.35 7.55
N MET A 85 15.09 7.76 6.90
CA MET A 85 14.44 8.32 5.72
C MET A 85 12.94 8.45 5.98
N PRO A 86 12.38 9.68 5.99
CA PRO A 86 10.95 9.85 6.18
C PRO A 86 10.18 9.28 4.98
N VAL A 87 9.03 8.68 5.27
CA VAL A 87 8.16 8.09 4.26
C VAL A 87 6.73 8.53 4.52
N SER A 88 6.05 8.95 3.47
CA SER A 88 4.64 9.29 3.52
C SER A 88 3.85 8.65 2.41
N CYS A 89 2.57 8.41 2.67
CA CYS A 89 1.63 7.93 1.68
C CYS A 89 0.27 8.61 1.90
N VAL A 90 -0.33 9.09 0.81
CA VAL A 90 -1.62 9.78 0.81
C VAL A 90 -2.66 8.86 0.20
N VAL A 91 -3.78 8.69 0.90
CA VAL A 91 -4.99 8.02 0.44
C VAL A 91 -6.06 9.09 0.29
N THR A 92 -6.62 9.23 -0.91
CA THR A 92 -7.81 10.06 -1.11
C THR A 92 -9.05 9.19 -0.88
N LYS A 93 -10.03 9.68 -0.13
CA LYS A 93 -11.42 9.23 -0.25
C LYS A 93 -11.83 9.58 -1.66
N GLN A 94 -11.66 8.67 -2.62
CA GLN A 94 -12.43 8.77 -3.83
C GLN A 94 -13.89 8.78 -3.40
N ALA A 95 -14.54 9.95 -3.48
CA ALA A 95 -15.98 10.00 -3.56
C ALA A 95 -16.33 9.02 -4.69
N CYS A 96 -17.05 7.96 -4.38
CA CYS A 96 -17.53 6.98 -5.33
C CYS A 96 -18.51 7.65 -6.28
N MET A 97 -18.00 8.50 -7.18
CA MET A 97 -18.77 9.18 -8.21
C MET A 97 -17.90 9.27 -9.46
N SER A 98 -17.73 8.14 -10.13
CA SER A 98 -17.81 8.21 -11.58
C SER A 98 -19.29 8.42 -11.92
N PRO A 99 -19.69 9.51 -12.59
CA PRO A 99 -21.00 9.55 -13.20
C PRO A 99 -20.98 8.47 -14.28
N LEU A 100 -21.79 7.42 -14.09
CA LEU A 100 -22.22 6.64 -15.25
C LEU A 100 -23.10 7.60 -16.05
N SER A 101 -22.54 8.20 -17.11
CA SER A 101 -23.33 8.95 -18.06
C SER A 101 -24.26 7.95 -18.76
N ASN A 102 -25.49 7.83 -18.24
CA ASN A 102 -26.60 7.31 -19.02
C ASN A 102 -26.93 8.36 -20.09
N GLU A 103 -26.37 8.21 -21.28
CA GLU A 103 -26.97 8.80 -22.47
C GLU A 103 -28.02 7.79 -22.97
N THR A 104 -29.25 7.97 -22.53
CA THR A 104 -30.42 7.40 -23.19
C THR A 104 -30.78 8.33 -24.33
N GLU A 105 -30.40 7.96 -25.56
CA GLU A 105 -31.12 8.42 -26.75
C GLU A 105 -31.73 7.20 -27.41
N SER A 106 -33.05 7.27 -27.58
CA SER A 106 -33.94 6.23 -28.07
C SER A 106 -33.65 5.86 -29.53
N GLY A 107 -33.68 4.56 -29.84
CA GLY A 107 -33.71 4.09 -31.23
C GLY A 107 -33.42 2.60 -31.34
N ASP A 108 -34.39 1.79 -30.96
CA ASP A 108 -34.72 0.42 -31.40
C ASP A 108 -33.76 -0.24 -32.42
N ASP A 109 -33.10 -1.35 -32.05
CA ASP A 109 -33.30 -2.72 -32.58
C ASP A 109 -32.05 -3.64 -32.36
N GLU A 110 -32.34 -4.93 -32.21
CA GLU A 110 -31.47 -6.12 -32.22
C GLU A 110 -30.64 -6.54 -30.97
N THR A 111 -30.97 -7.75 -30.52
CA THR A 111 -30.37 -8.52 -29.42
C THR A 111 -29.28 -9.46 -29.93
N SER A 112 -28.07 -9.42 -29.38
CA SER A 112 -27.44 -10.56 -28.65
C SER A 112 -25.95 -10.33 -28.34
N SER A 113 -25.71 -10.09 -27.05
CA SER A 113 -24.57 -10.50 -26.19
C SER A 113 -23.24 -10.97 -26.80
N GLU A 114 -22.16 -10.20 -26.58
CA GLU A 114 -20.84 -10.73 -26.17
C GLU A 114 -20.14 -9.69 -25.26
N ASP A 115 -20.19 -9.92 -23.93
CA ASP A 115 -19.50 -9.13 -22.92
C ASP A 115 -18.05 -9.60 -22.76
N MET A 116 -17.08 -8.67 -22.84
CA MET A 116 -15.70 -8.92 -22.43
C MET A 116 -15.20 -7.82 -21.49
N GLU A 117 -15.53 -7.93 -20.20
CA GLU A 117 -14.81 -7.23 -19.14
C GLU A 117 -13.88 -8.20 -18.40
N VAL A 118 -12.57 -7.96 -18.50
CA VAL A 118 -11.54 -8.82 -17.90
C VAL A 118 -11.39 -8.46 -16.41
N ALA A 119 -12.07 -9.23 -15.56
CA ALA A 119 -11.82 -9.26 -14.12
C ALA A 119 -10.59 -10.11 -13.81
N TYR A 120 -9.54 -9.51 -13.22
CA TYR A 120 -8.42 -10.28 -12.67
C TYR A 120 -8.82 -10.86 -11.30
N VAL A 121 -9.28 -12.11 -11.32
CA VAL A 121 -9.52 -12.90 -10.11
C VAL A 121 -8.21 -13.56 -9.69
N LEU A 122 -7.61 -13.13 -8.58
CA LEU A 122 -6.60 -13.93 -7.88
C LEU A 122 -7.32 -14.87 -6.90
N GLN A 123 -7.57 -16.11 -7.33
CA GLN A 123 -8.03 -17.20 -6.47
C GLN A 123 -6.87 -17.69 -5.59
N SER A 124 -6.93 -17.40 -4.29
CA SER A 124 -6.29 -18.25 -3.28
C SER A 124 -7.38 -18.97 -2.48
N GLN A 125 -7.36 -20.30 -2.57
CA GLN A 125 -8.32 -21.21 -1.98
C GLN A 125 -8.43 -21.04 -0.47
N ASN A 126 -9.50 -20.39 -0.02
CA ASN A 126 -10.30 -20.80 1.13
C ASN A 126 -11.63 -20.02 1.09
N ASN A 127 -12.71 -20.78 1.06
CA ASN A 127 -14.10 -20.35 0.96
C ASN A 127 -14.43 -19.15 1.87
N LEU A 128 -14.68 -17.98 1.28
CA LEU A 128 -15.56 -16.89 1.75
C LEU A 128 -15.49 -15.77 0.69
N ASN A 129 -16.56 -15.58 -0.09
CA ASN A 129 -16.74 -14.43 -0.97
C ASN A 129 -16.85 -13.15 -0.11
N ALA A 130 -15.72 -12.60 0.32
CA ALA A 130 -15.64 -11.31 0.98
C ALA A 130 -15.18 -10.26 -0.04
N ILE A 131 -16.14 -9.67 -0.74
CA ILE A 131 -15.92 -8.35 -1.36
C ILE A 131 -15.80 -7.37 -0.19
N PHE A 132 -14.58 -7.03 0.19
CA PHE A 132 -14.34 -5.98 1.17
C PHE A 132 -14.59 -4.61 0.53
N SER A 133 -15.87 -4.25 0.41
CA SER A 133 -16.28 -2.85 0.29
C SER A 133 -16.20 -2.23 1.68
N LEU A 134 -15.06 -1.61 2.01
CA LEU A 134 -14.93 -0.79 3.22
C LEU A 134 -15.07 0.68 2.86
N CYS A 135 -16.31 1.10 2.65
CA CYS A 135 -16.77 2.44 2.98
C CYS A 135 -18.00 2.27 3.87
N ALA A 136 -17.76 2.12 5.18
CA ALA A 136 -18.83 2.05 6.16
C ALA A 136 -19.43 3.44 6.40
N LYS A 137 -20.75 3.42 6.57
CA LYS A 137 -21.74 4.50 6.62
C LYS A 137 -21.57 5.46 7.80
#